data_AF-A0A0V8EF49-F1
#
_entry.id   AF-A0A0V8EF49-F1
#
_cell.length_a   1.000
_cell.length_b   1.000
_cell.length_c   1.000
_cell.angle_alpha   90.00
_cell.angle_beta   90.00
_cell.angle_gamma   90.00
#
_symmetry.space_group_name_H-M   'P 1'
#
loop_
_entity.id
_entity.type
_entity.pdbx_description
1 polymer ?
#
loop_
_entity_poly.entity_id
_entity_poly.type
_entity_poly.pdbx_seq_one_letter_code
_entity_poly.pdbx_strand_id
1 'polypeptide(L)'
;MNRLKASGNEIKGLMTWSVNWDAGTNSKGEKYNNTFVNTYAPMLFNNQPIEDTEKPTLPTISISNVTASTATIQGKSTDNVRIDHYEIKIGTQSFKSTSGLQDVTGLSKKTEYNVEIVAVDPSGNRSDTARATFMTLDTSAENNTWQKDKVYVQGDRVTFNGVNYEAKWWNTGQQPDQSGDFGPWKKL
;
A
#
# COMPACT_ATOMS: atom_id res chain seq x y z
N MET A 1 32.24 26.28 -23.41
CA MET A 1 31.89 26.88 -22.10
C MET A 1 33.04 27.63 -21.44
N ASN A 2 34.25 27.06 -21.34
CA ASN A 2 35.39 27.69 -20.63
C ASN A 2 35.72 29.12 -21.07
N ARG A 3 35.63 29.42 -22.38
CA ARG A 3 35.83 30.79 -22.91
C ARG A 3 34.79 31.79 -22.40
N LEU A 4 33.52 31.37 -22.32
CA LEU A 4 32.41 32.21 -21.84
C LEU A 4 32.51 32.42 -20.32
N LYS A 5 32.89 31.38 -19.58
CA LYS A 5 33.17 31.46 -18.14
C LYS A 5 34.34 32.39 -17.84
N ALA A 6 35.43 32.27 -18.60
CA ALA A 6 36.61 33.13 -18.48
C ALA A 6 36.33 34.60 -18.82
N SER A 7 35.33 34.88 -19.66
CA SER A 7 34.92 36.23 -20.02
C SER A 7 33.77 36.77 -19.15
N GLY A 8 33.38 36.07 -18.07
CA GLY A 8 32.26 36.47 -17.19
C GLY A 8 30.86 36.37 -17.82
N ASN A 9 30.74 35.76 -19.01
CA ASN A 9 29.48 35.62 -19.76
C ASN A 9 29.00 34.17 -19.75
N GLU A 10 29.09 33.51 -18.59
CA GLU A 10 28.64 32.12 -18.46
C GLU A 10 27.14 32.00 -18.78
N ILE A 11 26.77 30.95 -19.50
CA ILE A 11 25.37 30.61 -19.74
C ILE A 11 24.82 30.07 -18.42
N LYS A 12 23.90 30.82 -17.80
CA LYS A 12 23.27 30.46 -16.51
C LYS A 12 21.98 29.65 -16.66
N GLY A 13 21.48 29.51 -17.89
CA GLY A 13 20.29 28.74 -18.19
C GLY A 13 19.98 28.76 -19.69
N LEU A 14 19.22 27.76 -20.14
CA LEU A 14 18.68 27.69 -21.50
C LEU A 14 17.17 27.51 -21.38
N MET A 15 16.43 28.33 -22.13
CA MET A 15 14.97 28.23 -22.23
C MET A 15 14.63 27.72 -23.63
N THR A 16 13.71 26.76 -23.71
CA THR A 16 13.09 26.31 -24.94
C THR A 16 11.59 26.24 -24.73
N TRP A 17 10.81 26.51 -25.78
CA TRP A 17 9.35 26.39 -25.73
C TRP A 17 8.82 25.86 -27.07
N SER A 18 8.07 24.74 -27.10
CA SER A 18 8.01 23.67 -26.09
C SER A 18 9.24 22.74 -26.22
N VAL A 19 9.52 21.84 -25.27
CA VAL A 19 10.61 20.83 -25.45
C VAL A 19 10.15 19.61 -26.25
N ASN A 20 8.83 19.40 -26.36
CA ASN A 20 8.24 18.18 -26.90
C ASN A 20 8.64 17.90 -28.36
N TRP A 21 9.07 18.92 -29.10
CA TRP A 21 9.55 18.75 -30.48
C TRP A 21 10.84 17.92 -30.56
N ASP A 22 11.65 17.87 -29.50
CA ASP A 22 12.96 17.20 -29.51
C ASP A 22 12.85 15.66 -29.61
N ALA A 23 11.72 15.12 -29.16
CA ALA A 23 11.35 13.71 -29.33
C ALA A 23 10.61 13.44 -30.66
N GLY A 24 10.36 14.49 -31.46
CA GLY A 24 9.57 14.44 -32.68
C GLY A 24 10.34 13.98 -33.92
N THR A 25 9.76 14.30 -35.07
CA THR A 25 10.22 13.87 -36.39
C THR A 25 10.15 15.03 -37.38
N ASN A 26 11.07 15.12 -38.35
CA ASN A 26 11.00 16.12 -39.41
C ASN A 26 9.99 15.75 -40.50
N SER A 27 9.79 16.64 -41.47
CA SER A 27 8.84 16.45 -42.58
C SER A 27 9.13 15.25 -43.48
N LYS A 28 10.34 14.67 -43.38
CA LYS A 28 10.76 13.46 -44.10
C LYS A 28 10.64 12.18 -43.27
N GLY A 29 10.17 12.26 -42.02
CA GLY A 29 10.06 11.10 -41.14
C GLY A 29 11.35 10.76 -40.36
N GLU A 30 12.38 11.62 -40.38
CA GLU A 30 13.61 11.43 -39.60
C GLU A 30 13.44 11.96 -38.17
N LYS A 31 13.75 11.12 -37.17
CA LYS A 31 13.60 11.47 -35.75
C LYS A 31 14.65 12.50 -35.32
N TYR A 32 14.25 13.46 -34.50
CA TYR A 32 15.17 14.41 -33.86
C TYR A 32 15.98 13.80 -32.72
N ASN A 33 15.61 12.59 -32.25
CA ASN A 33 16.38 11.75 -31.33
C ASN A 33 16.87 12.48 -30.06
N ASN A 34 16.08 13.40 -29.52
CA ASN A 34 16.42 14.15 -28.32
C ASN A 34 17.74 14.94 -28.47
N THR A 35 18.07 15.39 -29.68
CA THR A 35 19.36 16.05 -29.98
C THR A 35 19.56 17.34 -29.20
N PHE A 36 18.50 18.09 -28.91
CA PHE A 36 18.59 19.31 -28.10
C PHE A 36 19.01 18.98 -26.67
N VAL A 37 18.29 18.11 -25.94
CA VAL A 37 18.67 17.77 -24.57
C VAL A 37 20.05 17.10 -24.52
N ASN A 38 20.37 16.22 -25.47
CA ASN A 38 21.66 15.54 -25.53
C ASN A 38 22.83 16.51 -25.81
N THR A 39 22.60 17.59 -26.54
CA THR A 39 23.63 18.60 -26.82
C THR A 39 23.84 19.54 -25.64
N TYR A 40 22.75 20.02 -25.03
CA TYR A 40 22.82 21.15 -24.10
C TYR A 40 22.85 20.74 -22.62
N ALA A 41 22.22 19.62 -22.23
CA ALA A 41 22.25 19.17 -20.84
C ALA A 41 23.69 18.96 -20.32
N PRO A 42 24.60 18.30 -21.05
CA PRO A 42 25.96 18.12 -20.55
C PRO A 42 26.73 19.45 -20.41
N MET A 43 26.36 20.48 -21.18
CA MET A 43 26.97 21.81 -21.08
C MET A 43 26.50 22.59 -19.85
N LEU A 44 25.24 22.41 -19.43
CA LEU A 44 24.67 23.07 -18.26
C LEU A 44 25.01 22.34 -16.96
N PHE A 45 25.08 21.01 -17.00
CA PHE A 45 25.28 20.16 -15.83
C PHE A 45 26.69 19.55 -15.77
N ASN A 46 27.65 20.07 -16.55
CA ASN A 46 29.03 19.56 -16.61
C ASN A 46 29.13 18.04 -16.80
N ASN A 47 28.33 17.47 -17.69
CA ASN A 47 28.26 16.01 -17.92
C ASN A 47 27.83 15.20 -16.68
N GLN A 48 27.40 15.85 -15.60
CA GLN A 48 26.85 15.15 -14.44
C GLN A 48 25.41 14.74 -14.75
N PRO A 49 25.01 13.51 -14.36
CA PRO A 49 23.60 13.15 -14.35
C PRO A 49 22.84 14.19 -13.51
N ILE A 50 21.66 14.59 -13.96
CA ILE A 50 20.73 15.32 -13.11
C ILE A 50 20.20 14.26 -12.14
N GLU A 51 20.91 14.08 -11.02
CA GLU A 51 20.45 13.15 -9.99
C GLU A 51 19.24 13.75 -9.29
N ASP A 52 18.22 12.93 -9.13
CA ASP A 52 17.09 13.31 -8.32
C ASP A 52 17.56 13.40 -6.86
N THR A 53 17.19 14.48 -6.19
CA THR A 53 17.51 14.70 -4.76
C THR A 53 16.27 14.99 -3.94
N GLU A 54 15.10 15.08 -4.60
CA GLU A 54 13.84 15.24 -3.92
C GLU A 54 13.39 13.88 -3.40
N LYS A 55 12.82 13.87 -2.19
CA LYS A 55 12.33 12.63 -1.58
C LYS A 55 10.88 12.40 -2.03
N PRO A 56 10.46 11.14 -2.20
CA PRO A 56 9.05 10.82 -2.33
C PRO A 56 8.23 11.36 -1.17
N THR A 57 6.97 11.71 -1.44
CA THR A 57 6.03 12.14 -0.39
C THR A 57 5.82 11.04 0.64
N LEU A 58 5.52 11.44 1.89
CA LEU A 58 5.10 10.51 2.95
C LEU A 58 3.97 9.58 2.44
N PRO A 59 4.12 8.24 2.55
CA PRO A 59 3.09 7.33 2.10
C PRO A 59 1.77 7.50 2.85
N THR A 60 0.66 7.52 2.11
CA THR A 60 -0.68 7.28 2.65
C THR A 60 -0.93 5.78 2.76
N ILE A 61 -1.52 5.32 3.87
CA ILE A 61 -1.75 3.90 4.15
C ILE A 61 -3.24 3.61 4.18
N SER A 62 -3.69 2.63 3.40
CA SER A 62 -5.02 2.03 3.49
C SER A 62 -4.90 0.54 3.86
N ILE A 63 -5.78 0.09 4.77
CA ILE A 63 -5.82 -1.29 5.25
C ILE A 63 -7.23 -1.84 5.01
N SER A 64 -7.34 -3.02 4.41
CA SER A 64 -8.61 -3.67 4.08
C SER A 64 -8.50 -5.20 4.18
N ASN A 65 -9.63 -5.90 3.97
CA ASN A 65 -9.69 -7.36 3.94
C ASN A 65 -9.04 -8.05 5.16
N VAL A 66 -9.16 -7.44 6.33
CA VAL A 66 -8.58 -7.96 7.58
C VAL A 66 -9.40 -9.15 8.04
N THR A 67 -8.75 -10.30 8.16
CA THR A 67 -9.31 -11.54 8.71
C THR A 67 -8.58 -11.94 10.00
N ALA A 68 -8.79 -13.15 10.49
CA ALA A 68 -8.02 -13.69 11.60
C ALA A 68 -6.56 -14.00 11.27
N SER A 69 -6.20 -14.11 9.98
CA SER A 69 -4.85 -14.50 9.55
C SER A 69 -4.31 -13.75 8.33
N THR A 70 -5.08 -12.82 7.76
CA THR A 70 -4.71 -12.05 6.57
C THR A 70 -5.11 -10.58 6.68
N ALA A 71 -4.49 -9.74 5.86
CA ALA A 71 -4.91 -8.36 5.60
C ALA A 71 -4.37 -7.89 4.24
N THR A 72 -4.97 -6.86 3.66
CA THR A 72 -4.46 -6.17 2.47
C THR A 72 -3.99 -4.77 2.86
N ILE A 73 -2.75 -4.43 2.52
CA ILE A 73 -2.13 -3.13 2.76
C ILE A 73 -1.90 -2.43 1.42
N GLN A 74 -2.20 -1.13 1.36
CA GLN A 74 -1.89 -0.29 0.21
C GLN A 74 -1.17 0.98 0.67
N GLY A 75 0.07 1.17 0.21
CA GLY A 75 0.81 2.43 0.30
C GLY A 75 0.66 3.26 -0.97
N LYS A 76 0.51 4.58 -0.85
CA LYS A 76 0.56 5.51 -2.00
C LYS A 76 1.35 6.77 -1.68
N SER A 77 2.28 7.09 -2.58
CA SER A 77 3.12 8.30 -2.60
C SER A 77 3.22 8.85 -4.01
N THR A 78 3.70 10.09 -4.11
CA THR A 78 4.13 10.73 -5.36
C THR A 78 5.58 11.17 -5.24
N ASP A 79 6.20 11.42 -6.37
CA ASP A 79 7.57 11.89 -6.51
C ASP A 79 7.67 12.69 -7.81
N ASN A 80 8.64 13.59 -7.92
CA ASN A 80 8.88 14.44 -9.09
C ASN A 80 9.28 13.62 -10.34
N VAL A 81 9.88 12.43 -10.19
CA VAL A 81 10.18 11.52 -11.29
C VAL A 81 9.19 10.35 -11.31
N ARG A 82 9.23 9.48 -10.29
CA ARG A 82 8.28 8.38 -10.04
C ARG A 82 8.68 7.62 -8.77
N ILE A 83 7.77 6.81 -8.26
CA ILE A 83 8.11 5.78 -7.28
C ILE A 83 8.72 4.56 -8.00
N ASP A 84 9.83 4.05 -7.46
CA ASP A 84 10.43 2.78 -7.89
C ASP A 84 9.79 1.60 -7.15
N HIS A 85 9.79 1.64 -5.82
CA HIS A 85 9.12 0.66 -4.98
C HIS A 85 8.76 1.21 -3.59
N TYR A 86 7.95 0.44 -2.87
CA TYR A 86 7.64 0.61 -1.47
C TYR A 86 8.31 -0.50 -0.65
N GLU A 87 8.91 -0.14 0.46
CA GLU A 87 9.36 -1.05 1.51
C GLU A 87 8.27 -1.10 2.58
N ILE A 88 7.62 -2.25 2.73
CA ILE A 88 6.45 -2.43 3.61
C ILE A 88 6.82 -3.42 4.70
N LYS A 89 6.65 -3.04 5.96
CA LYS A 89 6.89 -3.88 7.13
C LYS A 89 5.60 -4.06 7.92
N ILE A 90 5.27 -5.30 8.26
CA ILE A 90 4.06 -5.68 9.01
C ILE A 90 4.49 -6.59 10.16
N GLY A 91 4.59 -6.02 11.36
CA GLY A 91 5.23 -6.71 12.50
C GLY A 91 6.68 -7.11 12.18
N THR A 92 6.95 -8.41 12.12
CA THR A 92 8.27 -8.97 11.76
C THR A 92 8.43 -9.26 10.26
N GLN A 93 7.34 -9.22 9.48
CA GLN A 93 7.36 -9.49 8.05
C GLN A 93 7.79 -8.24 7.28
N SER A 94 8.54 -8.40 6.18
CA SER A 94 9.01 -7.30 5.33
C SER A 94 8.85 -7.65 3.85
N PHE A 95 8.41 -6.68 3.06
CA PHE A 95 8.02 -6.82 1.66
C PHE A 95 8.56 -5.67 0.83
N LYS A 96 8.74 -5.91 -0.47
CA LYS A 96 8.95 -4.88 -1.49
C LYS A 96 7.84 -4.96 -2.52
N SER A 97 7.21 -3.82 -2.82
CA SER A 97 6.09 -3.75 -3.77
C SER A 97 6.22 -2.52 -4.67
N THR A 98 6.12 -2.68 -5.99
CA THR A 98 6.20 -1.56 -6.94
C THR A 98 4.89 -0.75 -6.99
N SER A 99 3.75 -1.39 -6.75
CA SER A 99 2.44 -0.73 -6.71
C SER A 99 2.05 -0.23 -5.32
N GLY A 100 2.80 -0.63 -4.29
CA GLY A 100 2.49 -0.38 -2.89
C GLY A 100 1.39 -1.30 -2.31
N LEU A 101 0.82 -2.20 -3.13
CA LEU A 101 -0.14 -3.20 -2.70
C LEU A 101 0.59 -4.41 -2.11
N GLN A 102 0.12 -4.90 -0.96
CA GLN A 102 0.61 -6.11 -0.33
C GLN A 102 -0.51 -6.85 0.40
N ASP A 103 -0.81 -8.06 -0.06
CA ASP A 103 -1.59 -9.03 0.71
C ASP A 103 -0.68 -9.77 1.68
N VAL A 104 -0.99 -9.70 2.97
CA VAL A 104 -0.23 -10.37 4.03
C VAL A 104 -1.02 -11.56 4.56
N THR A 105 -0.34 -12.66 4.81
CA THR A 105 -0.89 -13.89 5.38
C THR A 105 -0.05 -14.33 6.58
N GLY A 106 -0.45 -15.43 7.24
CA GLY A 106 0.28 -15.97 8.38
C GLY A 106 0.21 -15.12 9.64
N LEU A 107 -0.80 -14.25 9.75
CA LEU A 107 -1.02 -13.44 10.94
C LEU A 107 -1.66 -14.28 12.05
N SER A 108 -1.39 -13.91 13.30
CA SER A 108 -2.04 -14.47 14.48
C SER A 108 -3.36 -13.78 14.72
N LYS A 109 -4.39 -14.53 15.14
CA LYS A 109 -5.72 -14.00 15.46
C LYS A 109 -5.69 -13.04 16.66
N LYS A 110 -6.65 -12.11 16.72
CA LYS A 110 -6.80 -11.14 17.82
C LYS A 110 -5.46 -10.50 18.23
N THR A 111 -4.66 -10.15 17.24
CA THR A 111 -3.31 -9.60 17.43
C THR A 111 -3.22 -8.27 16.71
N GLU A 112 -2.72 -7.26 17.42
CA GLU A 112 -2.42 -5.96 16.83
C GLU A 112 -1.09 -6.02 16.06
N TYR A 113 -1.08 -5.47 14.85
CA TYR A 113 0.08 -5.37 13.98
C TYR A 113 0.39 -3.91 13.66
N ASN A 114 1.67 -3.56 13.75
CA ASN A 114 2.21 -2.30 13.26
C ASN A 114 2.58 -2.43 11.79
N VAL A 115 2.18 -1.45 10.98
CA VAL A 115 2.53 -1.29 9.57
C VAL A 115 3.47 -0.10 9.44
N GLU A 116 4.62 -0.29 8.81
CA GLU A 116 5.54 0.78 8.43
C GLU A 116 5.74 0.75 6.91
N ILE A 117 5.63 1.90 6.24
CA ILE A 117 5.85 2.02 4.80
C ILE A 117 6.83 3.15 4.49
N VAL A 118 7.81 2.87 3.63
CA VAL A 118 8.73 3.84 3.03
C VAL A 118 8.61 3.74 1.52
N ALA A 119 8.46 4.88 0.83
CA ALA A 119 8.55 4.94 -0.62
C ALA A 119 9.98 5.28 -1.04
N VAL A 120 10.45 4.64 -2.11
CA VAL A 120 11.80 4.78 -2.66
C VAL A 120 11.69 5.10 -4.15
N ASP A 121 12.43 6.12 -4.59
CA ASP A 121 12.53 6.50 -6.01
C ASP A 121 13.67 5.72 -6.72
N PRO A 122 13.85 5.90 -8.05
CA PRO A 122 14.93 5.24 -8.79
C PRO A 122 16.34 5.72 -8.45
N SER A 123 16.48 6.93 -7.87
CA SER A 123 17.75 7.52 -7.46
C SER A 123 18.16 7.10 -6.05
N GLY A 124 17.29 6.38 -5.34
CA GLY A 124 17.49 5.91 -3.97
C GLY A 124 17.05 6.91 -2.90
N ASN A 125 16.38 8.01 -3.26
CA ASN A 125 15.77 8.89 -2.27
C ASN A 125 14.62 8.16 -1.57
N ARG A 126 14.55 8.33 -0.26
CA ARG A 126 13.59 7.64 0.62
C ARG A 126 12.71 8.65 1.31
N SER A 127 11.40 8.40 1.31
CA SER A 127 10.45 9.16 2.12
C SER A 127 10.73 8.99 3.61
N ASP A 128 10.10 9.84 4.43
CA ASP A 128 9.91 9.51 5.84
C ASP A 128 9.02 8.24 5.98
N THR A 129 9.10 7.57 7.13
CA THR A 129 8.35 6.34 7.39
C THR A 129 6.92 6.64 7.84
N ALA A 130 5.94 6.25 7.04
CA ALA A 130 4.53 6.27 7.43
C ALA A 130 4.21 5.07 8.34
N ARG A 131 3.30 5.26 9.31
CA ARG A 131 2.91 4.23 10.28
C ARG A 131 1.40 4.12 10.41
N ALA A 132 0.90 2.90 10.58
CA ALA A 132 -0.49 2.59 10.91
C ALA A 132 -0.55 1.31 11.76
N THR A 133 -1.70 1.05 12.38
CA THR A 133 -1.96 -0.22 13.07
C THR A 133 -3.26 -0.84 12.61
N PHE A 134 -3.37 -2.16 12.72
CA PHE A 134 -4.62 -2.90 12.59
C PHE A 134 -4.62 -4.10 13.54
N MET A 135 -5.81 -4.57 13.89
CA MET A 135 -5.98 -5.78 14.70
C MET A 135 -6.63 -6.86 13.85
N THR A 136 -6.03 -8.04 13.81
CA THR A 136 -6.66 -9.20 13.17
C THR A 136 -7.92 -9.61 13.94
N LEU A 137 -8.87 -10.19 13.21
CA LEU A 137 -10.09 -10.67 13.82
C LEU A 137 -9.77 -11.84 14.78
N ASP A 138 -10.62 -12.03 15.78
CA ASP A 138 -10.69 -13.33 16.43
C ASP A 138 -11.42 -14.29 15.48
N THR A 139 -10.98 -15.55 15.41
CA THR A 139 -11.67 -16.58 14.61
C THR A 139 -13.10 -16.83 15.12
N SER A 140 -13.43 -16.36 16.32
CA SER A 140 -14.79 -16.32 16.86
C SER A 140 -15.72 -15.36 16.09
N ALA A 141 -15.22 -14.32 15.39
CA ALA A 141 -16.09 -13.37 14.69
C ALA A 141 -16.67 -13.92 13.37
N GLU A 142 -15.97 -14.82 12.67
CA GLU A 142 -16.44 -15.42 11.40
C GLU A 142 -17.05 -16.82 11.58
N ASN A 143 -16.84 -17.49 12.72
CA ASN A 143 -17.42 -18.80 13.04
C ASN A 143 -18.52 -18.76 14.10
N ASN A 144 -19.03 -17.58 14.47
CA ASN A 144 -20.20 -17.50 15.33
C ASN A 144 -21.49 -17.79 14.55
N THR A 145 -21.52 -17.92 13.23
CA THR A 145 -22.77 -18.33 12.56
C THR A 145 -23.20 -19.73 13.04
N TRP A 146 -24.45 -19.87 13.50
CA TRP A 146 -24.96 -21.16 13.95
C TRP A 146 -24.91 -22.19 12.81
N GLN A 147 -24.24 -23.30 13.08
CA GLN A 147 -24.16 -24.49 12.25
C GLN A 147 -24.99 -25.62 12.87
N LYS A 148 -25.83 -26.27 12.05
CA LYS A 148 -26.73 -27.35 12.46
C LYS A 148 -25.98 -28.54 13.08
N ASP A 149 -24.86 -28.96 12.49
CA ASP A 149 -24.18 -30.19 12.89
C ASP A 149 -23.08 -29.96 13.95
N LYS A 150 -22.93 -28.72 14.44
CA LYS A 150 -21.96 -28.37 15.48
C LYS A 150 -22.56 -28.56 16.87
N VAL A 151 -21.75 -29.11 17.77
CA VAL A 151 -22.07 -29.18 19.20
C VAL A 151 -21.75 -27.83 19.86
N TYR A 152 -22.66 -27.36 20.69
CA TYR A 152 -22.51 -26.17 21.52
C TYR A 152 -22.68 -26.54 22.99
N VAL A 153 -21.90 -25.92 23.87
CA VAL A 153 -21.98 -26.07 25.33
C VAL A 153 -22.39 -24.76 25.99
N GLN A 154 -22.68 -24.80 27.29
CA GLN A 154 -23.09 -23.60 28.03
C GLN A 154 -22.07 -22.46 27.84
N GLY A 155 -22.56 -21.27 27.50
CA GLY A 155 -21.77 -20.06 27.28
C GLY A 155 -21.29 -19.87 25.84
N ASP A 156 -21.40 -20.88 24.96
CA ASP A 156 -21.11 -20.70 23.54
C ASP A 156 -22.06 -19.68 22.92
N ARG A 157 -21.52 -18.81 22.05
CA ARG A 157 -22.30 -17.76 21.39
C ARG A 157 -22.33 -17.97 19.90
N VAL A 158 -23.50 -17.74 19.32
CA VAL A 158 -23.72 -17.80 17.87
C VAL A 158 -24.53 -16.62 17.37
N THR A 159 -24.37 -16.27 16.11
CA THR A 159 -25.21 -15.36 15.34
C THR A 159 -26.10 -16.18 14.41
N PHE A 160 -27.39 -15.93 14.42
CA PHE A 160 -28.35 -16.53 13.48
C PHE A 160 -29.35 -15.46 13.05
N ASN A 161 -29.52 -15.28 11.73
CA ASN A 161 -30.34 -14.20 11.15
C ASN A 161 -30.01 -12.80 11.72
N GLY A 162 -28.73 -12.51 11.94
CA GLY A 162 -28.25 -11.22 12.47
C GLY A 162 -28.48 -11.01 13.98
N VAL A 163 -29.02 -12.00 14.69
CA VAL A 163 -29.27 -11.96 16.14
C VAL A 163 -28.26 -12.85 16.85
N ASN A 164 -27.73 -12.38 17.98
CA ASN A 164 -26.82 -13.15 18.80
C ASN A 164 -27.58 -13.99 19.83
N TYR A 165 -27.10 -15.21 20.08
CA TYR A 165 -27.64 -16.15 21.04
C TYR A 165 -26.50 -16.75 21.87
N GLU A 166 -26.81 -17.14 23.10
CA GLU A 166 -25.92 -17.85 24.01
C GLU A 166 -26.54 -19.20 24.40
N ALA A 167 -25.78 -20.29 24.32
CA ALA A 167 -26.22 -21.60 24.73
C ALA A 167 -26.33 -21.68 26.26
N LYS A 168 -27.48 -22.11 26.76
CA LYS A 168 -27.76 -22.34 28.20
C LYS A 168 -27.15 -23.65 28.68
N TRP A 169 -27.01 -24.64 27.79
CA TRP A 169 -26.44 -25.97 28.04
C TRP A 169 -26.08 -26.65 26.72
N TRP A 170 -25.56 -27.88 26.82
CA TRP A 170 -25.17 -28.71 25.68
C TRP A 170 -26.32 -28.88 24.67
N ASN A 171 -26.08 -28.58 23.39
CA ASN A 171 -27.02 -28.83 22.30
C ASN A 171 -26.32 -29.06 20.96
N THR A 172 -27.02 -29.71 20.02
CA THR A 172 -26.62 -29.87 18.61
C THR A 172 -27.87 -29.92 17.75
N GLY A 173 -27.85 -29.37 16.54
CA GLY A 173 -29.00 -29.38 15.62
C GLY A 173 -30.16 -28.44 15.99
N GLN A 174 -30.16 -27.83 17.18
CA GLN A 174 -31.25 -26.99 17.65
C GLN A 174 -31.07 -25.53 17.18
N GLN A 175 -31.98 -25.05 16.34
CA GLN A 175 -31.92 -23.72 15.74
C GLN A 175 -32.21 -22.61 16.78
N PRO A 176 -31.42 -21.51 16.83
CA PRO A 176 -31.54 -20.51 17.90
C PRO A 176 -32.88 -19.78 17.98
N ASP A 177 -33.47 -19.39 16.86
CA ASP A 177 -34.74 -18.64 16.79
C ASP A 177 -36.00 -19.51 17.04
N GLN A 178 -35.87 -20.84 17.01
CA GLN A 178 -36.96 -21.79 17.26
C GLN A 178 -36.99 -22.34 18.69
N SER A 179 -36.05 -21.92 19.54
CA SER A 179 -35.85 -22.53 20.86
C SER A 179 -36.91 -22.13 21.90
N GLY A 180 -37.54 -20.96 21.76
CA GLY A 180 -38.46 -20.42 22.78
C GLY A 180 -37.81 -20.23 24.15
N ASP A 181 -38.59 -19.86 25.18
CA ASP A 181 -38.07 -19.52 26.50
C ASP A 181 -37.38 -20.70 27.23
N PHE A 182 -37.83 -21.92 26.95
CA PHE A 182 -37.32 -23.15 27.57
C PHE A 182 -36.27 -23.90 26.74
N GLY A 183 -35.97 -23.44 25.52
CA GLY A 183 -34.97 -24.09 24.66
C GLY A 183 -33.53 -23.74 25.03
N PRO A 184 -32.55 -24.37 24.34
CA PRO A 184 -31.13 -24.29 24.67
C PRO A 184 -30.53 -22.90 24.41
N TRP A 185 -31.15 -22.07 23.59
CA TRP A 185 -30.60 -20.77 23.22
C TRP A 185 -31.28 -19.64 24.00
N LYS A 186 -30.46 -18.73 24.53
CA LYS A 186 -30.88 -17.45 25.10
C LYS A 186 -30.53 -16.36 24.08
N LYS A 187 -31.53 -15.61 23.62
CA LYS A 187 -31.30 -14.41 22.79
C LYS A 187 -30.54 -13.36 23.61
N LEU A 188 -29.52 -12.73 23.01
CA LEU A 188 -28.73 -11.64 23.57
C LEU A 188 -29.20 -10.27 23.06
#